data_AF-A0A914J437-F1
#
_entry.id   AF-A0A914J437-F1
#
_cell.length_a   1.000
_cell.length_b   1.000
_cell.length_c   1.000
_cell.angle_alpha   90.00
_cell.angle_beta   90.00
_cell.angle_gamma   90.00
#
_symmetry.space_group_name_H-M   'P 1'
#
loop_
_entity.id
_entity.type
_entity.pdbx_description
1 polymer ?
#
loop_
_entity_poly.entity_id
_entity_poly.type
_entity_poly.pdbx_seq_one_letter_code
_entity_poly.pdbx_strand_id
1 'polypeptide(L)'
;MATLNNNPILGLPGGFTNECLKQGVLSRTVTRYTAWDADEGHCESGLKRHFLCVFGIEDLSRMRLKYHFFANKMIQDYDFGAIDCMAEKIFNLTYIEPYKQYFDYEFYEELAVVRYNRWKNLNRDVKKFRCQL
;
A
#
# COMPACT_ATOMS: atom_id res chain seq x y z
N MET A 1 14.57 -2.23 -5.11
CA MET A 1 13.66 -2.06 -6.26
C MET A 1 13.30 -0.61 -6.56
N ALA A 2 13.30 0.31 -5.59
CA ALA A 2 12.95 1.73 -5.82
C ALA A 2 13.79 2.42 -6.92
N THR A 3 15.11 2.24 -6.90
CA THR A 3 16.04 2.81 -7.90
C THR A 3 15.84 2.28 -9.31
N LEU A 4 15.44 1.01 -9.43
CA LEU A 4 15.16 0.41 -10.74
C LEU A 4 13.87 1.00 -11.32
N ASN A 5 12.83 1.09 -10.48
CA ASN A 5 11.52 1.58 -10.88
C ASN A 5 11.52 3.04 -11.35
N ASN A 6 12.46 3.86 -10.88
CA ASN A 6 12.52 5.29 -11.18
C ASN A 6 13.67 5.71 -12.11
N ASN A 7 14.34 4.75 -12.76
CA ASN A 7 15.47 5.04 -13.63
C ASN A 7 15.01 5.52 -15.02
N PRO A 8 15.25 6.80 -15.39
CA PRO A 8 14.80 7.34 -16.67
C PRO A 8 15.55 6.77 -17.88
N ILE A 9 16.79 6.27 -17.68
CA ILE A 9 17.63 5.73 -18.75
C ILE A 9 17.09 4.38 -19.23
N LEU A 10 16.59 3.56 -18.30
CA LEU A 10 16.10 2.21 -18.60
C LEU A 10 14.71 2.21 -19.26
N GLY A 11 13.92 3.26 -19.06
CA GLY A 11 12.60 3.39 -19.71
C GLY A 11 11.64 2.23 -19.43
N LEU A 12 11.71 1.62 -18.25
CA LEU A 12 11.01 0.36 -17.94
C LEU A 12 9.48 0.52 -18.06
N PRO A 13 8.79 -0.50 -18.60
CA PRO A 13 7.32 -0.57 -18.53
C PRO A 13 6.84 -0.48 -17.08
N GLY A 14 5.82 0.33 -16.83
CA GLY A 14 5.30 0.58 -15.47
C GLY A 14 6.19 1.45 -14.58
N GLY A 15 7.39 1.83 -15.04
CA GLY A 15 8.31 2.71 -14.31
C GLY A 15 7.70 4.08 -14.00
N PHE A 16 8.25 4.73 -12.97
CA PHE A 16 7.83 6.05 -12.51
C PHE A 16 8.95 7.08 -12.67
N THR A 17 8.62 8.37 -12.68
CA THR A 17 9.66 9.42 -12.78
C THR A 17 10.38 9.64 -11.45
N ASN A 18 11.68 9.96 -11.49
CA ASN A 18 12.41 10.44 -10.32
C ASN A 18 12.24 11.95 -10.07
N GLU A 19 11.59 12.69 -10.98
CA GLU A 19 11.34 14.13 -10.81
C GLU A 19 10.47 14.41 -9.57
N CYS A 20 9.49 13.55 -9.26
CA CYS A 20 8.69 13.70 -8.04
C CYS A 20 9.51 13.56 -6.76
N LEU A 21 10.48 12.64 -6.74
CA LEU A 21 11.42 12.50 -5.63
C LEU A 21 12.31 13.73 -5.48
N LYS A 22 12.77 14.32 -6.60
CA LYS A 22 13.55 15.57 -6.59
C LYS A 22 12.75 16.76 -6.06
N GLN A 23 11.42 16.75 -6.22
CA GLN A 23 10.50 17.73 -5.66
C GLN A 23 10.14 17.45 -4.19
N GLY A 24 10.74 16.44 -3.55
CA GLY A 24 10.42 16.03 -2.18
C GLY A 24 9.09 15.29 -2.03
N VAL A 25 8.44 14.92 -3.14
CA VAL A 25 7.17 14.19 -3.14
C VAL A 25 7.45 12.69 -3.09
N LEU A 26 7.06 12.06 -1.99
CA LEU A 26 7.02 10.61 -1.86
C LEU A 26 5.73 10.08 -2.47
N SER A 27 5.87 9.21 -3.48
CA SER A 27 4.72 8.51 -4.05
C SER A 27 4.19 7.47 -3.07
N ARG A 28 2.87 7.48 -2.83
CA ARG A 28 2.22 6.46 -2.00
C ARG A 28 2.32 5.09 -2.67
N THR A 29 2.65 4.06 -1.89
CA THR A 29 2.70 2.67 -2.36
C THR A 29 1.57 1.86 -1.75
N VAL A 30 0.97 0.96 -2.53
CA VAL A 30 -0.16 0.12 -2.08
C VAL A 30 0.23 -1.33 -1.81
N THR A 31 1.50 -1.70 -2.02
CA THR A 31 1.91 -3.11 -1.94
C THR A 31 1.84 -3.66 -0.53
N ARG A 32 2.30 -2.91 0.49
CA ARG A 32 2.42 -3.43 1.86
C ARG A 32 2.14 -2.35 2.90
N TYR A 33 1.16 -2.60 3.75
CA TYR A 33 0.96 -1.87 4.99
C TYR A 33 1.94 -2.40 6.04
N THR A 34 2.57 -1.48 6.76
CA THR A 34 3.49 -1.79 7.85
C THR A 34 3.37 -0.66 8.85
N ALA A 35 3.08 -0.99 10.11
CA ALA A 35 3.02 -0.01 11.19
C ALA A 35 4.37 0.01 11.91
N TRP A 36 5.06 1.15 11.85
CA TRP A 36 6.32 1.36 12.55
C TRP A 36 6.10 2.01 13.90
N ASP A 37 7.04 1.82 14.81
CA ASP A 37 7.00 2.40 16.15
C ASP A 37 6.98 3.94 16.14
N ALA A 38 7.61 4.55 15.13
CA ALA A 38 7.63 5.99 14.92
C ALA A 38 6.30 6.55 14.37
N ASP A 39 5.42 5.70 13.85
CA ASP A 39 4.08 6.09 13.41
C ASP A 39 3.19 6.11 14.66
N GLU A 40 3.19 7.24 15.38
CA GLU A 40 2.53 7.47 16.68
C GLU A 40 1.35 6.52 16.98
N GLY A 41 1.60 5.49 17.80
CA GLY A 41 0.58 4.88 18.67
C GLY A 41 -0.34 3.81 18.09
N HIS A 42 0.02 3.06 17.04
CA HIS A 42 -0.94 2.16 16.37
C HIS A 42 -0.50 0.70 16.31
N CYS A 43 -0.28 0.11 17.49
CA CYS A 43 -0.14 -1.33 17.65
C CYS A 43 -1.01 -1.78 18.82
N GLU A 44 -2.29 -2.03 18.54
CA GLU A 44 -3.32 -2.31 19.55
C GLU A 44 -3.13 -3.68 20.17
N SER A 45 -2.49 -4.61 19.46
CA SER A 45 -2.01 -5.88 20.03
C SER A 45 -0.97 -5.68 21.15
N GLY A 46 -0.21 -4.58 21.11
CA GLY A 46 0.86 -4.28 22.05
C GLY A 46 2.19 -5.00 21.76
N LEU A 47 2.26 -5.93 20.80
CA LEU A 47 3.51 -6.61 20.45
C LEU A 47 4.26 -5.90 19.32
N LYS A 48 5.48 -5.48 19.61
CA LYS A 48 6.42 -4.94 18.62
C LYS A 48 7.64 -5.84 18.52
N ARG A 49 8.13 -6.07 17.29
CA ARG A 49 9.39 -6.79 17.07
C ARG A 49 10.18 -6.14 15.94
N HIS A 50 11.36 -5.65 16.28
CA HIS A 50 12.22 -4.81 15.41
C HIS A 50 11.53 -3.51 14.97
N PHE A 51 10.92 -2.79 15.93
CA PHE A 51 10.20 -1.52 15.69
C PHE A 51 8.99 -1.61 14.76
N LEU A 52 8.50 -2.83 14.51
CA LEU A 52 7.35 -3.12 13.67
C LEU A 52 6.25 -3.72 14.54
N CYS A 53 5.02 -3.26 14.36
CA CYS A 53 3.86 -3.90 14.99
C CYS A 53 3.68 -5.34 14.49
N VAL A 54 3.42 -6.26 15.41
CA VAL A 54 2.86 -7.58 15.13
C VAL A 54 1.35 -7.46 15.30
N PHE A 55 0.61 -7.48 14.21
CA PHE A 55 -0.84 -7.34 14.24
C PHE A 55 -1.50 -8.52 14.96
N GLY A 56 -2.39 -8.19 15.90
CA GLY A 56 -3.32 -9.11 16.56
C GLY A 56 -4.76 -8.86 16.11
N ILE A 57 -5.73 -9.54 16.74
CA ILE A 57 -7.17 -9.34 16.48
C ILE A 57 -7.56 -7.88 16.70
N GLU A 58 -6.97 -7.22 17.71
CA GLU A 58 -7.26 -5.84 18.08
C GLU A 58 -7.01 -4.89 16.90
N ASP A 59 -5.98 -5.15 16.09
CA ASP A 59 -5.59 -4.29 14.97
C ASP A 59 -6.47 -4.46 13.73
N LEU A 60 -7.25 -5.55 13.60
CA LEU A 60 -7.97 -5.90 12.37
C LEU A 60 -8.97 -4.84 11.94
N SER A 61 -9.67 -4.22 12.89
CA SER A 61 -10.66 -3.17 12.65
C SER A 61 -10.06 -1.99 11.88
N ARG A 62 -8.81 -1.65 12.23
CA ARG A 62 -8.04 -0.56 11.66
C ARG A 62 -7.32 -0.97 10.38
N MET A 63 -6.85 -2.21 10.29
CA MET A 63 -6.28 -2.77 9.07
C MET A 63 -7.27 -2.72 7.90
N ARG A 64 -8.56 -2.92 8.17
CA ARG A 64 -9.63 -2.82 7.16
C ARG A 64 -9.69 -1.46 6.45
N LEU A 65 -9.21 -0.39 7.09
CA LEU A 65 -9.21 0.98 6.53
C LEU A 65 -8.00 1.28 5.64
N LYS A 66 -7.11 0.29 5.41
CA LYS A 66 -5.87 0.49 4.66
C LYS A 66 -6.05 0.10 3.20
N TYR A 67 -5.61 0.98 2.31
CA TYR A 67 -5.59 0.75 0.85
C TYR A 67 -4.43 -0.13 0.36
N HIS A 68 -3.87 -0.96 1.23
CA HIS A 68 -2.73 -1.81 0.87
C HIS A 68 -3.21 -3.24 0.59
N PHE A 69 -2.57 -3.91 -0.36
CA PHE A 69 -2.93 -5.29 -0.72
C PHE A 69 -2.49 -6.31 0.32
N PHE A 70 -1.36 -6.05 0.98
CA PHE A 70 -0.80 -6.92 2.01
C PHE A 70 -0.50 -6.11 3.27
N ALA A 71 -0.46 -6.80 4.41
CA ALA A 71 -0.04 -6.22 5.68
C ALA A 71 1.13 -7.02 6.26
N ASN A 72 2.02 -6.34 6.98
CA ASN A 72 3.14 -6.95 7.67
C ASN A 72 3.30 -6.35 9.08
N LYS A 73 3.32 -7.14 10.16
CA LYS A 73 3.42 -8.62 10.22
C LYS A 73 2.39 -9.25 11.16
N MET A 74 2.08 -10.53 10.94
CA MET A 74 1.31 -11.39 11.84
C MET A 74 2.17 -12.61 12.19
N ILE A 75 2.04 -13.14 13.40
CA ILE A 75 2.82 -14.29 13.88
C ILE A 75 1.87 -15.27 14.57
N GLN A 76 1.84 -16.51 14.09
CA GLN A 76 0.93 -17.56 14.58
C GLN A 76 1.10 -17.83 16.08
N ASP A 77 2.34 -17.91 16.57
CA ASP A 77 2.63 -18.16 17.99
C ASP A 77 2.17 -17.04 18.92
N TYR A 78 1.91 -15.85 18.37
CA TYR A 78 1.45 -14.70 19.13
C TYR A 78 -0.07 -14.58 19.11
N ASP A 79 -0.66 -14.52 17.91
CA ASP A 79 -2.10 -14.46 17.74
C ASP A 79 -2.50 -15.15 16.44
N PHE A 80 -2.85 -16.43 16.58
CA PHE A 80 -3.39 -17.22 15.48
C PHE A 80 -4.80 -16.76 15.08
N GLY A 81 -5.58 -16.23 16.02
CA GLY A 81 -6.93 -15.74 15.77
C GLY A 81 -6.95 -14.58 14.79
N ALA A 82 -5.95 -13.69 14.84
CA ALA A 82 -5.80 -12.61 13.86
C ALA A 82 -5.64 -13.13 12.42
N ILE A 83 -4.86 -14.20 12.26
CA ILE A 83 -4.61 -14.86 10.97
C ILE A 83 -5.87 -15.58 10.49
N ASP A 84 -6.52 -16.33 11.38
CA ASP A 84 -7.72 -17.10 11.09
C ASP A 84 -8.89 -16.19 10.69
N CYS A 85 -9.18 -15.14 11.47
CA CYS A 85 -10.19 -14.15 11.14
C CYS A 85 -9.94 -13.46 9.80
N MET A 86 -8.68 -13.17 9.45
CA MET A 86 -8.35 -12.59 8.15
C MET A 86 -8.55 -13.59 7.01
N ALA A 87 -8.18 -14.86 7.22
CA ALA A 87 -8.40 -15.94 6.26
C ALA A 87 -9.91 -16.16 6.00
N GLU A 88 -10.72 -16.23 7.07
CA GLU A 88 -12.18 -16.29 6.98
C GLU A 88 -12.75 -15.06 6.26
N LYS A 89 -12.26 -13.86 6.57
CA LYS A 89 -12.72 -12.64 5.92
C LYS A 89 -12.46 -12.65 4.42
N ILE A 90 -11.26 -13.09 4.00
CA ILE A 90 -10.91 -13.23 2.59
C ILE A 90 -11.82 -14.29 1.94
N PHE A 91 -11.98 -15.45 2.57
CA PHE A 91 -12.86 -16.51 2.08
C PHE A 91 -14.30 -16.02 1.88
N ASN A 92 -14.85 -15.33 2.88
CA ASN A 92 -16.20 -14.77 2.82
C ASN A 92 -16.34 -13.75 1.70
N LEU A 93 -15.39 -12.83 1.54
CA LEU A 93 -15.39 -11.86 0.45
C LEU A 93 -15.28 -12.55 -0.92
N THR A 94 -14.51 -13.62 -1.05
CA THR A 94 -14.28 -14.30 -2.33
C THR A 94 -15.45 -15.21 -2.73
N TYR A 95 -16.01 -15.97 -1.81
CA TYR A 95 -16.92 -17.09 -2.14
C TYR A 95 -18.35 -16.91 -1.65
N ILE A 96 -18.58 -16.17 -0.56
CA ILE A 96 -19.91 -16.06 0.07
C ILE A 96 -20.58 -14.72 -0.29
N GLU A 97 -19.81 -13.63 -0.24
CA GLU A 97 -20.31 -12.26 -0.32
C GLU A 97 -19.57 -11.41 -1.37
N PRO A 98 -19.39 -11.88 -2.62
CA PRO A 98 -18.64 -11.13 -3.63
C PRO A 98 -19.25 -9.76 -3.94
N TYR A 99 -20.56 -9.60 -3.77
CA TYR A 99 -21.27 -8.34 -3.96
C TYR A 99 -21.00 -7.29 -2.86
N LYS A 100 -20.48 -7.70 -1.69
CA LYS A 100 -20.11 -6.77 -0.60
C LYS A 100 -18.70 -6.21 -0.75
N GLN A 101 -17.98 -6.58 -1.81
CA GLN A 101 -16.66 -6.03 -2.10
C GLN A 101 -16.82 -4.57 -2.57
N TYR A 102 -16.59 -3.63 -1.65
CA TYR A 102 -16.39 -2.23 -2.01
C TYR A 102 -14.92 -2.02 -2.37
N PHE A 103 -14.66 -1.62 -3.61
CA PHE A 103 -13.33 -1.26 -4.08
C PHE A 103 -13.32 0.22 -4.43
N ASP A 104 -12.51 0.99 -3.71
CA ASP A 104 -12.32 2.43 -3.93
C ASP A 104 -11.45 2.63 -5.17
N TYR A 105 -12.06 2.56 -6.35
CA TYR A 105 -11.36 2.75 -7.63
C TYR A 105 -10.68 4.11 -7.71
N GLU A 106 -11.35 5.17 -7.23
CA GLU A 106 -10.86 6.54 -7.30
C GLU A 106 -9.49 6.68 -6.62
N PHE A 107 -9.33 6.11 -5.41
CA PHE A 107 -8.04 6.11 -4.73
C PHE A 107 -6.91 5.51 -5.59
N TYR A 108 -7.15 4.35 -6.22
CA TYR A 108 -6.11 3.65 -7.00
C TYR A 108 -5.85 4.33 -8.35
N GLU A 109 -6.87 4.91 -8.99
CA GLU A 109 -6.72 5.63 -10.25
C GLU A 109 -5.93 6.93 -10.09
N GLU A 110 -6.06 7.59 -8.94
CA GLU A 110 -5.39 8.84 -8.62
C GLU A 110 -3.94 8.68 -8.13
N LEU A 111 -3.47 7.43 -7.94
CA LEU A 111 -2.07 7.15 -7.61
C LEU A 111 -1.13 7.80 -8.65
N ALA A 112 -0.11 8.50 -8.15
CA ALA A 112 0.81 9.26 -9.01
C ALA A 112 1.46 8.39 -10.10
N VAL A 113 1.79 7.14 -9.78
CA VAL A 113 2.35 6.18 -10.76
C VAL A 113 1.35 5.83 -11.87
N VAL A 114 0.06 5.70 -11.54
CA VAL A 114 -0.99 5.41 -12.52
C VAL A 114 -1.23 6.62 -13.42
N ARG A 115 -1.42 7.80 -12.82
CA ARG A 115 -1.56 9.06 -13.55
C ARG A 115 -0.37 9.34 -14.47
N TYR A 116 0.86 9.12 -13.99
CA TYR A 116 2.06 9.29 -14.79
C TYR A 116 2.10 8.35 -15.99
N ASN A 117 1.78 7.06 -15.79
CA ASN A 117 1.79 6.08 -16.88
C ASN A 117 0.68 6.36 -17.92
N ARG A 118 -0.45 6.97 -17.53
CA ARG A 118 -1.47 7.49 -18.47
C ARG A 118 -0.96 8.74 -19.20
N TRP A 119 -0.38 9.69 -18.47
CA TRP A 119 0.05 10.99 -18.97
C TRP A 119 1.28 10.94 -19.91
N LYS A 120 2.26 10.07 -19.61
CA LYS A 120 3.54 9.99 -20.35
C LYS A 120 3.37 9.56 -21.81
N ASN A 121 2.26 8.90 -22.13
CA ASN A 121 1.94 8.51 -23.50
C ASN A 121 1.52 9.71 -24.35
N LEU A 122 1.01 10.77 -23.72
CA LEU A 122 0.51 11.99 -24.37
C LEU A 122 1.53 13.13 -24.33
N ASN A 123 2.40 13.15 -23.32
CA ASN A 123 3.36 14.23 -23.07
C ASN A 123 4.75 13.67 -22.77
N ARG A 124 5.76 14.20 -23.46
CA ARG A 124 7.16 13.75 -23.32
C ARG A 124 7.95 14.54 -22.26
N ASP A 125 7.48 15.72 -21.88
CA ASP A 125 8.20 16.61 -20.95
C ASP A 125 7.85 16.31 -19.48
N VAL A 126 8.55 15.33 -18.92
CA VAL A 126 8.31 14.79 -17.56
C VAL A 126 8.26 15.87 -16.47
N LYS A 127 8.91 17.02 -16.64
CA LYS A 127 8.90 18.11 -15.66
C LYS A 127 7.53 18.77 -15.51
N LYS A 128 6.66 18.64 -16.51
CA LYS A 128 5.28 19.15 -16.47
C LYS A 128 4.31 18.23 -15.74
N PHE A 129 4.72 17.01 -15.39
CA PHE A 129 3.87 16.10 -14.66
C PHE A 129 3.64 16.60 -13.22
N ARG A 130 2.37 16.67 -12.80
CA ARG A 130 1.98 17.11 -11.46
C ARG A 130 2.02 15.94 -10.48
N CYS A 131 3.05 15.91 -9.62
CA CYS A 131 3.33 14.83 -8.68
C CYS A 131 2.27 14.66 -7.57
N GLN A 132 1.56 15.73 -7.20
CA GLN A 132 0.44 15.73 -6.26
C GLN A 132 -0.77 16.45 -6.88
N LEU A 133 -1.99 16.08 -6.49
CA LEU A 133 -3.21 16.77 -6.89
C LEU A 133 -3.43 18.08 -6.12
#